data_AF-A0A4Z0QAT0-F1
#
_entry.id   AF-A0A4Z0QAT0-F1
#
_cell.length_a   1.000
_cell.length_b   1.000
_cell.length_c   1.000
_cell.angle_alpha   90.00
_cell.angle_beta   90.00
_cell.angle_gamma   90.00
#
_symmetry.space_group_name_H-M   'P 1'
#
loop_
_entity.id
_entity.type
_entity.pdbx_description
1 polymer ?
#
loop_
_entity_poly.entity_id
_entity_poly.type
_entity_poly.pdbx_seq_one_letter_code
_entity_poly.pdbx_strand_id
1 'polypeptide(L)'
;MMNFSKYLRFAVVGACALASCKGGPPTATKPGKYSSTTGIEYNTEEGMKVADYQGIPEGPGLVFIEGGRTVLGTQEEDVTMSHDNIERTVTIASFYMDEAEVANIHWLEYLHFVRKDSSEEIYQRALPDTTVWARELSFNDPYVDYYLRYPGFRYFPVVGVSWLQANDYCTWRTAKVNERLAMDAGEGSEEAPKKKGGLFGRKNKDAGGDAAEGTDTGGGGVKISIENGNTLPNYRLPTEAEWEYAAQALIGTQEVGNENQENKRIYPWDGRQVRNPYGKSMGSFLANFKRGRGDYAGIAGSLNDGAMITEYVYAYPPNDYGLYNMSGNVNEWVQDIYRPLSFEDVEDLNPFRRNGFLDPSEKYDKKNYQSLIDDHVRVYKGGSWKDVAYWLSPGTRRFMAEDSATAAIGFRCAMINAGSNK
;
A
#
# COMPACT_ATOMS: atom_id res chain seq x y z
N MET A 1 -54.28 -67.04 -6.36
CA MET A 1 -54.23 -65.71 -6.98
C MET A 1 -53.11 -64.92 -6.33
N MET A 2 -52.28 -64.30 -7.18
CA MET A 2 -51.21 -63.32 -6.93
C MET A 2 -50.02 -63.67 -6.01
N ASN A 3 -48.89 -63.97 -6.68
CA ASN A 3 -47.52 -64.08 -6.17
C ASN A 3 -47.00 -62.73 -5.62
N PHE A 4 -46.86 -62.61 -4.30
CA PHE A 4 -46.28 -61.45 -3.63
C PHE A 4 -44.73 -61.45 -3.59
N SER A 5 -44.05 -62.52 -4.04
CA SER A 5 -42.59 -62.65 -3.90
C SER A 5 -41.75 -62.11 -5.07
N LYS A 6 -42.37 -61.68 -6.17
CA LYS A 6 -41.65 -61.13 -7.34
C LYS A 6 -41.41 -59.61 -7.29
N TYR A 7 -42.13 -58.87 -6.46
CA TYR A 7 -41.98 -57.41 -6.38
C TYR A 7 -40.97 -56.93 -5.30
N LEU A 8 -40.60 -57.79 -4.35
CA LEU A 8 -39.62 -57.41 -3.31
C LEU A 8 -38.17 -57.44 -3.81
N ARG A 9 -37.89 -58.09 -4.95
CA ARG A 9 -36.55 -58.10 -5.58
C ARG A 9 -36.28 -56.88 -6.47
N PHE A 10 -37.29 -56.08 -6.77
CA PHE A 10 -37.13 -54.84 -7.54
C PHE A 10 -37.10 -53.57 -6.66
N ALA A 11 -37.40 -53.68 -5.37
CA ALA A 11 -37.35 -52.55 -4.44
C ALA A 11 -35.97 -52.35 -3.77
N VAL A 12 -35.05 -53.32 -3.86
CA VAL A 12 -33.70 -53.23 -3.28
C VAL A 12 -32.62 -52.90 -4.34
N VAL A 13 -32.96 -52.98 -5.62
CA VAL A 13 -32.05 -52.56 -6.72
C VAL A 13 -32.25 -51.08 -7.08
N GLY A 14 -33.27 -50.42 -6.53
CA GLY A 14 -33.59 -49.00 -6.77
C GLY A 14 -33.01 -48.01 -5.75
N ALA A 15 -32.04 -48.41 -4.92
CA ALA A 15 -31.45 -47.57 -3.87
C ALA A 15 -29.92 -47.42 -3.96
N CYS A 16 -29.33 -47.76 -5.11
CA CYS A 16 -27.92 -47.47 -5.43
C CYS A 16 -27.80 -46.74 -6.78
N ALA A 17 -28.80 -45.94 -7.13
CA ALA A 17 -28.62 -44.90 -8.14
C ALA A 17 -27.79 -43.78 -7.50
N LEU A 18 -26.47 -43.96 -7.58
CA LEU A 18 -25.45 -42.93 -7.63
C LEU A 18 -25.91 -41.58 -7.04
N ALA A 19 -25.85 -41.46 -5.72
CA ALA A 19 -25.50 -40.19 -5.13
C ALA A 19 -24.05 -39.89 -5.55
N SER A 20 -23.87 -39.55 -6.83
CA SER A 20 -22.69 -38.82 -7.27
C SER A 20 -22.81 -37.51 -6.55
N CYS A 21 -22.15 -37.41 -5.40
CA CYS A 21 -21.81 -36.15 -4.78
C CYS A 21 -20.93 -35.41 -5.79
N LYS A 22 -21.57 -34.80 -6.80
CA LYS A 22 -20.96 -33.74 -7.60
C LYS A 22 -20.82 -32.59 -6.62
N GLY A 23 -19.69 -32.59 -5.90
CA GLY A 23 -19.18 -31.36 -5.31
C GLY A 23 -19.22 -30.29 -6.39
N GLY A 24 -19.48 -29.05 -5.98
CA GLY A 24 -19.50 -27.92 -6.90
C GLY A 24 -18.21 -27.82 -7.74
N PRO A 25 -18.19 -26.94 -8.74
CA PRO A 25 -17.00 -26.70 -9.54
C PRO A 25 -15.76 -26.50 -8.64
N PRO A 26 -14.59 -27.03 -9.02
CA PRO A 26 -13.39 -26.91 -8.20
C PRO A 26 -13.04 -25.42 -8.00
N THR A 27 -12.61 -25.07 -6.80
CA THR A 27 -12.17 -23.72 -6.42
C THR A 27 -10.71 -23.74 -6.02
N ALA A 28 -10.07 -22.56 -5.90
CA ALA A 28 -8.68 -22.46 -5.43
C ALA A 28 -8.47 -23.10 -4.05
N THR A 29 -9.45 -22.99 -3.15
CA THR A 29 -9.42 -23.59 -1.81
C THR A 29 -9.85 -25.06 -1.78
N LYS A 30 -10.52 -25.53 -2.84
CA LYS A 30 -11.03 -26.91 -2.99
C LYS A 30 -10.84 -27.39 -4.42
N PRO A 31 -9.60 -27.66 -4.86
CA PRO A 31 -9.30 -28.05 -6.24
C PRO A 31 -9.80 -29.46 -6.60
N GLY A 32 -10.14 -30.28 -5.60
CA GLY A 32 -10.52 -31.67 -5.77
C GLY A 32 -9.31 -32.61 -5.81
N LYS A 33 -9.56 -33.93 -5.88
CA LYS A 33 -8.49 -34.94 -5.88
C LYS A 33 -7.85 -35.17 -7.25
N TYR A 34 -8.61 -34.95 -8.31
CA TYR A 34 -8.20 -35.26 -9.68
C TYR A 34 -8.18 -34.00 -10.52
N SER A 35 -7.24 -33.92 -11.45
CA SER A 35 -7.22 -32.86 -12.45
C SER A 35 -8.44 -32.93 -13.35
N SER A 36 -9.15 -31.81 -13.48
CA SER A 36 -10.30 -31.68 -14.39
C SER A 36 -9.91 -31.75 -15.87
N THR A 37 -8.62 -31.52 -16.19
CA THR A 37 -8.11 -31.52 -17.57
C THR A 37 -7.54 -32.89 -17.97
N THR A 38 -6.73 -33.50 -17.12
CA THR A 38 -5.99 -34.74 -17.46
C THR A 38 -6.57 -35.99 -16.79
N GLY A 39 -7.40 -35.84 -15.74
CA GLY A 39 -7.92 -36.96 -14.96
C GLY A 39 -6.89 -37.61 -14.02
N ILE A 40 -5.64 -37.13 -13.98
CA ILE A 40 -4.59 -37.65 -13.10
C ILE A 40 -4.84 -37.14 -11.67
N GLU A 41 -4.58 -37.99 -10.67
CA GLU A 41 -4.72 -37.65 -9.26
C GLU A 41 -3.59 -36.71 -8.81
N TYR A 42 -3.95 -35.60 -8.17
CA TYR A 42 -2.98 -34.66 -7.60
C TYR A 42 -2.22 -35.28 -6.43
N ASN A 43 -1.02 -34.77 -6.13
CA ASN A 43 -0.19 -35.19 -5.00
C ASN A 43 0.25 -36.68 -5.02
N THR A 44 0.38 -37.26 -6.23
CA THR A 44 0.95 -38.60 -6.46
C THR A 44 2.32 -38.51 -7.15
N GLU A 45 3.03 -39.63 -7.36
CA GLU A 45 4.32 -39.62 -8.06
C GLU A 45 4.22 -39.14 -9.52
N GLU A 46 3.11 -39.44 -10.19
CA GLU A 46 2.86 -39.02 -11.58
C GLU A 46 2.07 -37.70 -11.66
N GLY A 47 1.40 -37.30 -10.56
CA GLY A 47 0.55 -36.12 -10.48
C GLY A 47 1.27 -34.87 -10.00
N MET A 48 0.78 -33.71 -10.44
CA MET A 48 1.27 -32.42 -9.95
C MET A 48 0.99 -32.28 -8.45
N LYS A 49 1.96 -31.73 -7.69
CA LYS A 49 1.74 -31.34 -6.30
C LYS A 49 0.89 -30.07 -6.24
N VAL A 50 -0.18 -30.11 -5.46
CA VAL A 50 -1.08 -28.99 -5.21
C VAL A 50 -1.10 -28.77 -3.71
N ALA A 51 -0.58 -27.61 -3.29
CA ALA A 51 -0.61 -27.20 -1.88
C ALA A 51 -2.03 -26.85 -1.44
N ASP A 52 -2.33 -27.11 -0.17
CA ASP A 52 -3.59 -26.66 0.43
C ASP A 52 -3.55 -25.14 0.58
N TYR A 53 -4.59 -24.45 0.11
CA TYR A 53 -4.72 -23.00 0.18
C TYR A 53 -5.99 -22.61 0.92
N GLN A 54 -5.86 -21.73 1.93
CA GLN A 54 -6.98 -21.24 2.74
C GLN A 54 -7.27 -19.75 2.55
N GLY A 55 -6.53 -19.06 1.69
CA GLY A 55 -6.57 -17.61 1.59
C GLY A 55 -5.26 -16.97 2.05
N ILE A 56 -5.02 -15.73 1.64
CA ILE A 56 -3.90 -14.92 2.11
C ILE A 56 -4.26 -14.41 3.52
N PRO A 57 -3.46 -14.73 4.56
CA PRO A 57 -3.69 -14.13 5.87
C PRO A 57 -3.43 -12.63 5.82
N GLU A 58 -4.19 -11.86 6.61
CA GLU A 58 -3.95 -10.42 6.73
C GLU A 58 -2.56 -10.19 7.34
N GLY A 59 -1.71 -9.44 6.61
CA GLY A 59 -0.38 -9.10 7.10
C GLY A 59 -0.46 -8.14 8.31
N PRO A 60 0.59 -8.07 9.15
CA PRO A 60 0.57 -7.23 10.34
C PRO A 60 0.34 -5.75 10.01
N GLY A 61 -0.70 -5.15 10.59
CA GLY A 61 -1.03 -3.72 10.44
C GLY A 61 -1.65 -3.34 9.08
N LEU A 62 -2.02 -4.32 8.26
CA LEU A 62 -2.71 -4.10 6.99
C LEU A 62 -4.23 -4.15 7.17
N VAL A 63 -4.91 -3.34 6.38
CA VAL A 63 -6.37 -3.36 6.22
C VAL A 63 -6.72 -3.76 4.80
N PHE A 64 -7.73 -4.62 4.65
CA PHE A 64 -8.26 -5.00 3.33
C PHE A 64 -9.07 -3.85 2.72
N ILE A 65 -8.70 -3.46 1.50
CA ILE A 65 -9.37 -2.45 0.72
C ILE A 65 -10.11 -3.16 -0.42
N GLU A 66 -11.44 -3.19 -0.33
CA GLU A 66 -12.28 -3.74 -1.40
C GLU A 66 -12.15 -2.84 -2.65
N GLY A 67 -11.69 -3.43 -3.74
CA GLY A 67 -11.54 -2.77 -5.02
C GLY A 67 -12.88 -2.56 -5.74
N GLY A 68 -12.88 -1.66 -6.70
CA GLY A 68 -14.07 -1.30 -7.45
C GLY A 68 -13.83 -0.19 -8.46
N ARG A 69 -14.89 0.20 -9.14
CA ARG A 69 -14.89 1.34 -10.06
C ARG A 69 -15.00 2.64 -9.26
N THR A 70 -14.15 3.62 -9.55
CA THR A 70 -14.25 4.97 -9.00
C THR A 70 -13.95 6.07 -10.02
N VAL A 71 -14.26 7.32 -9.67
CA VAL A 71 -13.73 8.50 -10.36
C VAL A 71 -12.64 9.14 -9.50
N LEU A 72 -11.41 9.12 -10.01
CA LEU A 72 -10.25 9.80 -9.42
C LEU A 72 -10.07 11.18 -10.06
N GLY A 73 -9.29 12.05 -9.43
CA GLY A 73 -9.03 13.44 -9.81
C GLY A 73 -9.65 14.45 -8.86
N THR A 74 -9.35 15.73 -9.08
CA THR A 74 -9.95 16.81 -8.28
C THR A 74 -11.22 17.37 -8.94
N GLN A 75 -12.20 17.71 -8.11
CA GLN A 75 -13.35 18.55 -8.49
C GLN A 75 -13.16 20.00 -8.05
N GLU A 76 -12.15 20.26 -7.22
CA GLU A 76 -11.86 21.62 -6.77
C GLU A 76 -11.21 22.43 -7.90
N GLU A 77 -11.29 23.74 -7.77
CA GLU A 77 -10.57 24.66 -8.66
C GLU A 77 -9.07 24.35 -8.60
N ASP A 78 -8.44 24.27 -9.76
CA ASP A 78 -7.00 24.12 -9.85
C ASP A 78 -6.32 25.47 -9.53
N VAL A 79 -6.09 25.69 -8.25
CA VAL A 79 -5.41 26.88 -7.72
C VAL A 79 -3.98 27.01 -8.26
N THR A 80 -3.36 25.89 -8.65
CA THR A 80 -1.98 25.85 -9.14
C THR A 80 -1.86 26.03 -10.64
N MET A 81 -2.98 25.96 -11.37
CA MET A 81 -3.07 26.00 -12.83
C MET A 81 -2.21 24.92 -13.53
N SER A 82 -1.87 23.84 -12.83
CA SER A 82 -1.07 22.73 -13.35
C SER A 82 -1.86 21.77 -14.26
N HIS A 83 -3.18 21.68 -14.09
CA HIS A 83 -4.12 20.82 -14.80
C HIS A 83 -3.65 19.35 -14.87
N ASP A 84 -2.99 18.84 -13.82
CA ASP A 84 -2.34 17.52 -13.80
C ASP A 84 -3.11 16.45 -13.00
N ASN A 85 -4.35 16.75 -12.61
CA ASN A 85 -5.21 15.91 -11.79
C ASN A 85 -6.68 15.85 -12.27
N ILE A 86 -6.87 15.77 -13.59
CA ILE A 86 -8.18 15.72 -14.27
C ILE A 86 -9.00 14.50 -13.82
N GLU A 87 -10.33 14.66 -13.76
CA GLU A 87 -11.21 13.55 -13.42
C GLU A 87 -11.18 12.42 -14.45
N ARG A 88 -11.02 11.17 -13.98
CA ARG A 88 -11.08 9.97 -14.82
C ARG A 88 -11.69 8.79 -14.07
N THR A 89 -12.42 7.94 -14.81
CA THR A 89 -13.00 6.72 -14.25
C THR A 89 -11.99 5.59 -14.34
N VAL A 90 -11.74 4.93 -13.21
CA VAL A 90 -10.79 3.82 -13.14
C VAL A 90 -11.40 2.67 -12.36
N THR A 91 -10.82 1.49 -12.50
CA THR A 91 -11.13 0.30 -11.72
C THR A 91 -9.89 -0.11 -10.95
N ILE A 92 -9.99 -0.21 -9.63
CA ILE A 92 -8.91 -0.65 -8.74
C ILE A 92 -9.24 -2.06 -8.26
N ALA A 93 -8.30 -2.99 -8.38
CA ALA A 93 -8.42 -4.33 -7.81
C ALA A 93 -8.32 -4.26 -6.29
N SER A 94 -8.91 -5.23 -5.59
CA SER A 94 -8.79 -5.28 -4.13
C SER A 94 -7.32 -5.44 -3.74
N PHE A 95 -6.93 -4.82 -2.64
CA PHE A 95 -5.56 -4.82 -2.15
C PHE A 95 -5.54 -4.60 -0.63
N TYR A 96 -4.35 -4.60 -0.04
CA TYR A 96 -4.15 -4.31 1.36
C TYR A 96 -3.32 -3.04 1.51
N MET A 97 -3.64 -2.20 2.49
CA MET A 97 -2.90 -0.98 2.81
C MET A 97 -2.64 -0.89 4.31
N ASP A 98 -1.51 -0.31 4.69
CA ASP A 98 -1.24 -0.02 6.10
C ASP A 98 -2.32 0.91 6.67
N GLU A 99 -2.82 0.53 7.86
CA GLU A 99 -3.84 1.28 8.61
C GLU A 99 -3.42 2.74 8.85
N ALA A 100 -2.13 2.98 9.11
CA ALA A 100 -1.55 4.29 9.38
C ALA A 100 -0.16 4.45 8.77
N GLU A 101 0.39 5.66 8.81
CA GLU A 101 1.74 5.96 8.34
C GLU A 101 2.80 5.11 9.08
N VAL A 102 3.92 4.81 8.41
CA VAL A 102 5.04 4.11 9.06
C VAL A 102 5.61 4.98 10.18
N ALA A 103 5.50 4.52 11.42
CA ALA A 103 5.98 5.23 12.59
C ALA A 103 7.51 5.11 12.79
N ASN A 104 8.08 6.05 13.56
CA ASN A 104 9.50 6.05 13.93
C ASN A 104 9.94 4.72 14.57
N ILE A 105 9.12 4.09 15.41
CA ILE A 105 9.45 2.81 16.04
C ILE A 105 9.61 1.69 15.01
N HIS A 106 8.78 1.65 13.96
CA HIS A 106 8.89 0.68 12.88
C HIS A 106 10.17 0.90 12.06
N TRP A 107 10.54 2.17 11.82
CA TRP A 107 11.81 2.48 11.16
C TRP A 107 13.03 2.15 12.02
N LEU A 108 12.96 2.37 13.33
CA LEU A 108 14.03 1.99 14.26
C LEU A 108 14.20 0.46 14.31
N GLU A 109 13.12 -0.30 14.20
CA GLU A 109 13.16 -1.76 14.04
C GLU A 109 13.87 -2.14 12.74
N TYR A 110 13.51 -1.51 11.62
CA TYR A 110 14.22 -1.69 10.35
C TYR A 110 15.73 -1.43 10.49
N LEU A 111 16.11 -0.30 11.09
CA LEU A 111 17.51 0.04 11.35
C LEU A 111 18.22 -0.97 12.26
N HIS A 112 17.52 -1.54 13.25
CA HIS A 112 18.06 -2.57 14.13
C HIS A 112 18.44 -3.82 13.33
N PHE A 113 17.55 -4.31 12.47
CA PHE A 113 17.80 -5.50 11.65
C PHE A 113 18.81 -5.24 10.54
N VAL A 114 18.79 -4.07 9.90
CA VAL A 114 19.80 -3.70 8.90
C VAL A 114 21.20 -3.69 9.52
N ARG A 115 21.36 -3.10 10.71
CA ARG A 115 22.64 -3.10 11.43
C ARG A 115 23.12 -4.51 11.76
N LYS A 116 22.19 -5.43 12.07
CA LYS A 116 22.51 -6.81 12.45
C LYS A 116 22.84 -7.69 11.24
N ASP A 117 22.07 -7.55 10.16
CA ASP A 117 22.01 -8.51 9.06
C ASP A 117 22.77 -8.00 7.81
N SER A 118 23.14 -6.72 7.74
CA SER A 118 23.75 -6.07 6.55
C SER A 118 25.08 -5.36 6.84
N SER A 119 25.71 -4.83 5.78
CA SER A 119 26.95 -4.05 5.88
C SER A 119 26.72 -2.65 6.46
N GLU A 120 27.79 -2.04 6.98
CA GLU A 120 27.74 -0.67 7.50
C GLU A 120 27.32 0.34 6.43
N GLU A 121 27.75 0.17 5.18
CA GLU A 121 27.38 1.06 4.06
C GLU A 121 25.86 1.09 3.83
N ILE A 122 25.22 -0.08 3.91
CA ILE A 122 23.78 -0.22 3.82
C ILE A 122 23.10 0.45 5.02
N TYR A 123 23.63 0.24 6.22
CA TYR A 123 23.10 0.88 7.43
C TYR A 123 23.14 2.40 7.33
N GLN A 124 24.25 2.97 6.89
CA GLN A 124 24.40 4.41 6.69
C GLN A 124 23.41 4.95 5.65
N ARG A 125 23.21 4.24 4.54
CA ARG A 125 22.20 4.61 3.53
C ARG A 125 20.76 4.52 4.06
N ALA A 126 20.49 3.64 5.01
CA ALA A 126 19.16 3.49 5.61
C ALA A 126 18.83 4.57 6.67
N LEU A 127 19.83 5.35 7.14
CA LEU A 127 19.60 6.41 8.10
C LEU A 127 18.77 7.55 7.47
N PRO A 128 17.65 7.96 8.11
CA PRO A 128 16.93 9.15 7.69
C PRO A 128 17.81 10.40 7.83
N ASP A 129 17.62 11.34 6.91
CA ASP A 129 18.19 12.68 7.06
C ASP A 129 17.44 13.43 8.16
N THR A 130 18.04 13.54 9.34
CA THR A 130 17.43 14.28 10.46
C THR A 130 17.61 15.79 10.34
N THR A 131 18.50 16.27 9.45
CA THR A 131 18.78 17.70 9.25
C THR A 131 17.63 18.43 8.56
N VAL A 132 16.67 17.70 7.99
CA VAL A 132 15.42 18.24 7.43
C VAL A 132 14.60 19.10 8.41
N TRP A 133 14.83 18.94 9.72
CA TRP A 133 14.24 19.75 10.76
C TRP A 133 14.94 21.10 10.97
N ALA A 134 16.25 21.15 10.73
CA ALA A 134 17.06 22.35 10.93
C ALA A 134 16.65 23.45 9.94
N ARG A 135 16.52 24.69 10.42
CA ARG A 135 16.42 25.86 9.54
C ARG A 135 17.07 27.07 10.16
N GLU A 136 17.71 27.87 9.32
CA GLU A 136 18.42 29.08 9.73
C GLU A 136 17.53 30.10 10.45
N LEU A 137 16.23 30.15 10.15
CA LEU A 137 15.27 31.13 10.68
C LEU A 137 14.20 30.51 11.59
N SER A 138 14.42 29.33 12.17
CA SER A 138 13.49 28.74 13.14
C SER A 138 14.18 27.88 14.18
N PHE A 139 13.71 27.93 15.43
CA PHE A 139 14.22 27.07 16.50
C PHE A 139 13.62 25.66 16.43
N ASN A 140 14.11 24.86 15.48
CA ASN A 140 13.71 23.46 15.29
C ASN A 140 14.85 22.47 15.53
N ASP A 141 16.06 22.96 15.85
CA ASP A 141 17.25 22.15 16.08
C ASP A 141 17.05 20.99 17.06
N PRO A 142 16.26 21.12 18.15
CA PRO A 142 15.98 19.97 19.02
C PRO A 142 15.37 18.78 18.27
N TYR A 143 14.54 18.99 17.25
CA TYR A 143 13.93 17.88 16.51
C TYR A 143 14.95 17.08 15.69
N VAL A 144 16.09 17.67 15.32
CA VAL A 144 17.19 16.96 14.64
C VAL A 144 17.71 15.81 15.50
N ASP A 145 17.79 16.01 16.82
CA ASP A 145 18.32 15.01 17.75
C ASP A 145 17.23 14.09 18.31
N TYR A 146 16.07 14.66 18.63
CA TYR A 146 15.03 13.98 19.39
C TYR A 146 13.98 13.28 18.53
N TYR A 147 13.64 13.78 17.33
CA TYR A 147 12.44 13.31 16.63
C TYR A 147 12.45 11.81 16.33
N LEU A 148 13.53 11.28 15.74
CA LEU A 148 13.62 9.86 15.41
C LEU A 148 13.88 8.97 16.64
N ARG A 149 14.56 9.48 17.66
CA ARG A 149 15.21 8.67 18.71
C ARG A 149 14.54 8.73 20.07
N TYR A 150 13.85 9.83 20.38
CA TYR A 150 13.27 10.05 21.69
C TYR A 150 11.99 9.23 21.85
N PRO A 151 11.80 8.52 23.00
CA PRO A 151 10.63 7.67 23.21
C PRO A 151 9.26 8.35 23.01
N GLY A 152 9.18 9.67 23.23
CA GLY A 152 7.95 10.44 23.03
C GLY A 152 7.47 10.49 21.57
N PHE A 153 8.35 10.27 20.59
CA PHE A 153 8.03 10.31 19.16
C PHE A 153 7.89 8.92 18.52
N ARG A 154 7.88 7.83 19.30
CA ARG A 154 7.87 6.45 18.77
C ARG A 154 6.76 6.17 17.77
N TYR A 155 5.55 6.66 18.05
CA TYR A 155 4.37 6.47 17.21
C TYR A 155 3.99 7.73 16.41
N PHE A 156 4.98 8.58 16.12
CA PHE A 156 4.85 9.66 15.14
C PHE A 156 5.39 9.14 13.81
N PRO A 157 4.91 9.66 12.67
CA PRO A 157 5.33 9.18 11.35
C PRO A 157 6.84 9.38 11.16
N VAL A 158 7.49 8.44 10.47
CA VAL A 158 8.88 8.62 10.07
C VAL A 158 8.96 9.68 8.97
N VAL A 159 9.90 10.61 9.11
CA VAL A 159 10.19 11.67 8.14
C VAL A 159 11.70 11.77 7.92
N GLY A 160 12.12 12.58 6.94
CA GLY A 160 13.53 12.61 6.52
C GLY A 160 13.92 11.35 5.75
N VAL A 161 12.94 10.65 5.17
CA VAL A 161 13.13 9.48 4.32
C VAL A 161 12.82 9.80 2.87
N SER A 162 13.69 9.33 1.98
CA SER A 162 13.51 9.42 0.53
C SER A 162 12.61 8.30 0.00
N TRP A 163 12.13 8.45 -1.24
CA TRP A 163 11.36 7.41 -1.92
C TRP A 163 12.17 6.11 -2.07
N LEU A 164 13.47 6.22 -2.36
CA LEU A 164 14.37 5.08 -2.44
C LEU A 164 14.45 4.31 -1.12
N GLN A 165 14.62 5.04 0.00
CA GLN A 165 14.66 4.44 1.33
C GLN A 165 13.32 3.79 1.72
N ALA A 166 12.19 4.40 1.34
CA ALA A 166 10.87 3.82 1.59
C ALA A 166 10.66 2.48 0.86
N ASN A 167 11.09 2.36 -0.40
CA ASN A 167 11.05 1.08 -1.13
C ASN A 167 11.99 0.02 -0.54
N ASP A 168 13.17 0.45 -0.10
CA ASP A 168 14.14 -0.39 0.61
C ASP A 168 13.50 -0.97 1.90
N TYR A 169 12.75 -0.16 2.64
CA TYR A 169 11.96 -0.60 3.80
C TYR A 169 10.85 -1.59 3.43
N CYS A 170 10.08 -1.35 2.37
CA CYS A 170 9.04 -2.28 1.92
C CYS A 170 9.64 -3.67 1.59
N THR A 171 10.78 -3.69 0.90
CA THR A 171 11.51 -4.92 0.56
C THR A 171 11.97 -5.67 1.81
N TRP A 172 12.51 -4.94 2.80
CA TRP A 172 12.89 -5.52 4.09
C TRP A 172 11.69 -6.10 4.84
N ARG A 173 10.57 -5.36 4.90
CA ARG A 173 9.34 -5.80 5.60
C ARG A 173 8.80 -7.09 4.99
N THR A 174 8.79 -7.21 3.66
CA THR A 174 8.45 -8.46 2.96
C THR A 174 9.29 -9.63 3.46
N ALA A 175 10.62 -9.47 3.46
CA ALA A 175 11.52 -10.53 3.87
C ALA A 175 11.25 -10.96 5.33
N LYS A 176 11.08 -10.00 6.24
CA LYS A 176 10.87 -10.28 7.67
C LYS A 176 9.50 -10.90 7.97
N VAL A 177 8.44 -10.42 7.34
CA VAL A 177 7.11 -11.00 7.55
C VAL A 177 7.04 -12.42 7.01
N ASN A 178 7.58 -12.66 5.80
CA ASN A 178 7.60 -14.02 5.24
C ASN A 178 8.53 -14.97 6.01
N GLU A 179 9.65 -14.48 6.55
CA GLU A 179 10.50 -15.25 7.48
C GLU A 179 9.71 -15.67 8.73
N ARG A 180 8.95 -14.75 9.33
CA ARG A 180 8.11 -15.02 10.51
C ARG A 180 7.02 -16.07 10.20
N LEU A 181 6.33 -15.92 9.07
CA LEU A 181 5.27 -16.84 8.64
C LEU A 181 5.82 -18.25 8.38
N ALA A 182 6.99 -18.37 7.74
CA ALA A 182 7.64 -19.66 7.53
C ALA A 182 8.03 -20.35 8.85
N MET A 183 8.48 -19.58 9.86
CA MET A 183 8.74 -20.10 11.19
C MET A 183 7.46 -20.60 11.89
N ASP A 184 6.37 -19.83 11.80
CA ASP A 184 5.10 -20.18 12.43
C ASP A 184 4.43 -21.40 11.74
N ALA A 185 4.68 -21.60 10.44
CA ALA A 185 4.24 -22.78 9.68
C ALA A 185 5.03 -24.07 10.00
N GLY A 186 6.06 -24.01 10.84
CA GLY A 186 6.89 -25.18 11.19
C GLY A 186 7.85 -25.64 10.09
N GLU A 187 7.97 -24.87 9.01
CA GLU A 187 8.95 -25.11 7.93
C GLU A 187 10.36 -24.58 8.29
N GLY A 188 10.49 -23.94 9.45
CA GLY A 188 11.74 -23.40 9.99
C GLY A 188 12.47 -24.36 10.94
N SER A 189 13.00 -25.47 10.44
CA SER A 189 14.07 -26.19 11.13
C SER A 189 15.13 -26.68 10.16
N GLU A 190 16.10 -25.81 9.86
CA GLU A 190 17.53 -26.12 9.73
C GLU A 190 18.29 -24.79 9.55
N GLU A 191 19.47 -24.71 10.15
CA GLU A 191 20.27 -23.50 10.36
C GLU A 191 20.29 -22.54 9.16
N ALA A 192 19.94 -21.27 9.42
CA ALA A 192 20.00 -20.19 8.43
C ALA A 192 21.39 -20.15 7.76
N PRO A 193 21.49 -20.28 6.42
CA PRO A 193 22.75 -20.06 5.75
C PRO A 193 23.07 -18.57 5.89
N LYS A 194 24.25 -18.26 6.46
CA LYS A 194 24.81 -16.91 6.51
C LYS A 194 24.91 -16.35 5.09
N LYS A 195 23.88 -15.66 4.59
CA LYS A 195 23.92 -15.00 3.29
C LYS A 195 24.93 -13.84 3.36
N LYS A 196 26.13 -14.06 2.80
CA LYS A 196 27.08 -13.00 2.38
C LYS A 196 26.64 -12.34 1.06
N GLY A 197 25.35 -12.04 0.91
CA GLY A 197 24.80 -11.36 -0.25
C GLY A 197 23.88 -10.28 0.26
N GLY A 198 24.36 -9.03 0.26
CA GLY A 198 23.63 -7.89 0.82
C GLY A 198 22.24 -7.73 0.20
N LEU A 199 21.29 -7.35 1.04
CA LEU A 199 19.89 -7.05 0.69
C LEU A 199 19.73 -5.94 -0.39
N PHE A 200 20.82 -5.31 -0.85
CA PHE A 200 20.83 -4.08 -1.66
C PHE A 200 21.67 -4.20 -2.94
N GLY A 201 21.60 -5.33 -3.62
CA GLY A 201 22.19 -5.50 -4.94
C GLY A 201 21.39 -4.78 -6.02
N ARG A 202 21.64 -3.48 -6.22
CA ARG A 202 21.12 -2.74 -7.38
C ARG A 202 21.80 -3.28 -8.65
N LYS A 203 21.10 -4.12 -9.43
CA LYS A 203 21.52 -4.41 -10.81
C LYS A 203 21.30 -3.14 -11.62
N ASN A 204 22.38 -2.53 -12.12
CA ASN A 204 22.29 -1.61 -13.26
C ASN A 204 21.73 -2.40 -14.43
N LYS A 205 20.57 -2.00 -14.95
CA LYS A 205 20.06 -2.42 -16.27
C LYS A 205 19.75 -1.15 -17.06
N ASP A 206 20.71 -0.76 -17.87
CA ASP A 206 20.44 0.05 -19.06
C ASP A 206 19.62 -0.81 -20.05
N ALA A 207 18.61 -0.17 -20.64
CA ALA A 207 17.89 -0.53 -21.87
C ALA A 207 17.09 -1.86 -21.94
N GLY A 208 15.76 -1.71 -21.94
CA GLY A 208 14.84 -2.36 -22.90
C GLY A 208 14.47 -3.83 -22.69
N GLY A 209 13.17 -4.09 -22.59
CA GLY A 209 12.59 -5.41 -22.86
C GLY A 209 11.63 -5.92 -21.78
N ASP A 210 10.46 -6.34 -22.23
CA ASP A 210 9.30 -6.84 -21.48
C ASP A 210 9.57 -7.96 -20.47
N ALA A 211 8.52 -8.14 -19.66
CA ALA A 211 8.12 -9.33 -18.92
C ALA A 211 8.50 -9.41 -17.44
N ALA A 212 7.47 -9.74 -16.67
CA ALA A 212 7.54 -10.23 -15.31
C ALA A 212 8.52 -11.42 -15.24
N GLU A 213 9.72 -11.17 -14.75
CA GLU A 213 10.62 -12.22 -14.29
C GLU A 213 10.57 -12.24 -12.77
N GLY A 214 9.98 -13.33 -12.24
CA GLY A 214 10.14 -13.72 -10.85
C GLY A 214 11.62 -13.72 -10.50
N THR A 215 11.95 -13.03 -9.41
CA THR A 215 13.30 -12.94 -8.90
C THR A 215 13.70 -14.27 -8.24
N ASP A 216 14.07 -15.25 -9.06
CA ASP A 216 14.80 -16.43 -8.61
C ASP A 216 16.22 -15.99 -8.24
N THR A 217 16.41 -15.60 -6.98
CA THR A 217 17.74 -15.42 -6.39
C THR A 217 18.25 -16.79 -5.97
N GLY A 218 18.89 -17.47 -6.92
CA GLY A 218 19.61 -18.72 -6.68
C GLY A 218 20.60 -18.60 -5.52
N GLY A 219 20.35 -19.34 -4.44
CA GLY A 219 21.21 -19.41 -3.27
C GLY A 219 20.56 -20.16 -2.11
N GLY A 220 20.54 -21.50 -2.22
CA GLY A 220 20.46 -22.52 -1.15
C GLY A 220 19.84 -22.18 0.22
N GLY A 221 18.71 -21.49 0.25
CA GLY A 221 17.83 -21.35 1.41
C GLY A 221 16.43 -21.81 1.02
N VAL A 222 15.59 -22.13 2.01
CA VAL A 222 14.18 -22.53 1.82
C VAL A 222 13.55 -21.71 0.69
N LYS A 223 13.18 -22.39 -0.40
CA LYS A 223 12.50 -21.74 -1.53
C LYS A 223 11.11 -21.34 -1.05
N ILE A 224 10.99 -20.10 -0.60
CA ILE A 224 9.74 -19.39 -0.40
C ILE A 224 9.06 -19.35 -1.78
N SER A 225 8.18 -20.32 -2.03
CA SER A 225 7.56 -20.59 -3.32
C SER A 225 6.15 -20.00 -3.30
N ILE A 226 5.87 -19.02 -4.17
CA ILE A 226 4.54 -18.39 -4.30
C ILE A 226 3.47 -19.46 -4.60
N GLU A 227 3.88 -20.51 -5.30
CA GLU A 227 3.09 -21.67 -5.72
C GLU A 227 2.40 -22.39 -4.56
N ASN A 228 2.96 -22.31 -3.35
CA ASN A 228 2.39 -22.97 -2.17
C ASN A 228 1.39 -22.08 -1.42
N GLY A 229 1.24 -20.80 -1.79
CA GLY A 229 0.33 -19.85 -1.14
C GLY A 229 0.69 -19.46 0.31
N ASN A 230 1.73 -20.05 0.88
CA ASN A 230 2.20 -19.82 2.27
C ASN A 230 3.05 -18.55 2.42
N THR A 231 3.11 -17.71 1.39
CA THR A 231 4.02 -16.56 1.30
C THR A 231 3.20 -15.34 0.94
N LEU A 232 3.28 -14.29 1.75
CA LEU A 232 2.59 -13.05 1.42
C LEU A 232 3.24 -12.38 0.20
N PRO A 233 2.44 -11.73 -0.66
CA PRO A 233 2.96 -10.86 -1.69
C PRO A 233 3.87 -9.77 -1.12
N ASN A 234 4.67 -9.17 -2.00
CA ASN A 234 5.60 -8.13 -1.57
C ASN A 234 4.84 -6.88 -1.09
N TYR A 235 5.31 -6.31 0.03
CA TYR A 235 4.98 -4.96 0.44
C TYR A 235 5.65 -4.00 -0.55
N ARG A 236 4.98 -2.90 -0.83
CA ARG A 236 5.43 -1.83 -1.72
C ARG A 236 4.80 -0.52 -1.28
N LEU A 237 5.21 0.59 -1.89
CA LEU A 237 4.41 1.79 -1.83
C LEU A 237 3.09 1.58 -2.61
N PRO A 238 1.97 2.19 -2.19
CA PRO A 238 0.75 2.19 -2.99
C PRO A 238 0.98 2.91 -4.32
N THR A 239 0.21 2.55 -5.34
CA THR A 239 0.14 3.41 -6.53
C THR A 239 -0.61 4.70 -6.18
N GLU A 240 -0.45 5.75 -6.98
CA GLU A 240 -1.19 7.00 -6.82
C GLU A 240 -2.70 6.74 -6.85
N ALA A 241 -3.14 5.86 -7.75
CA ALA A 241 -4.54 5.51 -7.90
C ALA A 241 -5.09 4.71 -6.71
N GLU A 242 -4.32 3.76 -6.19
CA GLU A 242 -4.66 3.01 -4.97
C GLU A 242 -4.75 3.93 -3.74
N TRP A 243 -3.78 4.83 -3.58
CA TRP A 243 -3.75 5.77 -2.47
C TRP A 243 -4.97 6.70 -2.49
N GLU A 244 -5.29 7.26 -3.65
CA GLU A 244 -6.42 8.18 -3.78
C GLU A 244 -7.77 7.47 -3.60
N TYR A 245 -7.92 6.26 -4.15
CA TYR A 245 -9.09 5.42 -3.95
C TYR A 245 -9.30 5.09 -2.47
N ALA A 246 -8.25 4.66 -1.79
CA ALA A 246 -8.25 4.35 -0.37
C ALA A 246 -8.54 5.59 0.50
N ALA A 247 -8.08 6.77 0.09
CA ALA A 247 -8.34 8.02 0.79
C ALA A 247 -9.81 8.49 0.62
N GLN A 248 -10.39 8.39 -0.57
CA GLN A 248 -11.80 8.75 -0.81
C GLN A 248 -12.76 7.86 -0.02
N ALA A 249 -12.45 6.56 0.10
CA ALA A 249 -13.15 5.58 0.92
C ALA A 249 -14.67 5.58 0.75
N LEU A 250 -15.18 5.55 -0.48
CA LEU A 250 -16.61 5.79 -0.76
C LEU A 250 -17.57 4.69 -0.27
N ILE A 251 -17.07 3.59 0.28
CA ILE A 251 -17.88 2.42 0.70
C ILE A 251 -19.01 2.78 1.68
N GLY A 252 -18.80 3.74 2.60
CA GLY A 252 -19.84 4.18 3.54
C GLY A 252 -20.85 5.16 2.96
N THR A 253 -20.57 5.74 1.77
CA THR A 253 -21.45 6.71 1.10
C THR A 253 -22.30 6.12 0.00
N GLN A 254 -22.00 4.89 -0.44
CA GLN A 254 -22.73 4.22 -1.50
C GLN A 254 -24.06 3.66 -0.97
N GLU A 255 -25.15 3.97 -1.66
CA GLU A 255 -26.43 3.30 -1.42
C GLU A 255 -26.32 1.85 -1.92
N VAL A 256 -26.79 0.89 -1.12
CA VAL A 256 -26.69 -0.54 -1.45
C VAL A 256 -27.41 -0.82 -2.78
N GLY A 257 -26.64 -1.25 -3.78
CA GLY A 257 -27.16 -1.55 -5.12
C GLY A 257 -27.19 -0.37 -6.10
N ASN A 258 -26.71 0.82 -5.69
CA ASN A 258 -26.51 1.96 -6.58
C ASN A 258 -25.03 2.11 -6.93
N GLU A 259 -24.69 2.00 -8.22
CA GLU A 259 -23.32 2.17 -8.72
C GLU A 259 -22.98 3.63 -9.07
N ASN A 260 -23.95 4.55 -8.97
CA ASN A 260 -23.73 5.96 -9.25
C ASN A 260 -23.01 6.65 -8.09
N GLN A 261 -21.93 7.34 -8.40
CA GLN A 261 -21.20 8.17 -7.43
C GLN A 261 -21.85 9.55 -7.29
N GLU A 262 -23.01 9.60 -6.64
CA GLU A 262 -23.76 10.84 -6.46
C GLU A 262 -23.17 11.73 -5.36
N ASN A 263 -22.54 11.13 -4.35
CA ASN A 263 -22.01 11.81 -3.16
C ASN A 263 -20.49 11.67 -3.05
N LYS A 264 -19.74 12.35 -3.94
CA LYS A 264 -18.28 12.40 -3.84
C LYS A 264 -17.83 13.24 -2.63
N ARG A 265 -16.77 12.80 -1.95
CA ARG A 265 -16.13 13.53 -0.85
C ARG A 265 -15.01 14.44 -1.34
N ILE A 266 -14.81 15.56 -0.65
CA ILE A 266 -13.65 16.47 -0.88
C ILE A 266 -12.43 16.00 -0.09
N TYR A 267 -12.68 15.51 1.13
CA TYR A 267 -11.68 15.00 2.07
C TYR A 267 -12.03 13.53 2.45
N PRO A 268 -11.12 12.76 3.09
CA PRO A 268 -11.35 11.37 3.53
C PRO A 268 -12.43 11.16 4.60
N TRP A 269 -13.28 12.14 4.87
CA TRP A 269 -14.32 12.10 5.88
C TRP A 269 -15.61 12.71 5.35
N ASP A 270 -16.70 12.50 6.09
CA ASP A 270 -18.00 13.04 5.73
C ASP A 270 -18.08 14.56 5.88
N GLY A 271 -18.61 15.18 4.83
CA GLY A 271 -18.81 16.62 4.75
C GLY A 271 -17.79 17.33 3.85
N ARG A 272 -17.92 18.66 3.81
CA ARG A 272 -17.11 19.54 2.94
C ARG A 272 -16.15 20.43 3.72
N GLN A 273 -16.12 20.28 5.04
CA GLN A 273 -15.35 21.14 5.93
C GLN A 273 -14.27 20.32 6.63
N VAL A 274 -13.17 20.99 6.99
CA VAL A 274 -12.07 20.41 7.76
C VAL A 274 -12.36 20.27 9.26
N ARG A 275 -13.54 20.72 9.69
CA ARG A 275 -14.00 20.67 11.09
C ARG A 275 -15.14 19.69 11.23
N ASN A 276 -15.16 19.00 12.37
CA ASN A 276 -16.25 18.11 12.73
C ASN A 276 -17.56 18.92 12.90
N PRO A 277 -18.61 18.64 12.12
CA PRO A 277 -19.88 19.35 12.23
C PRO A 277 -20.83 18.76 13.30
N TYR A 278 -20.48 17.65 13.95
CA TYR A 278 -21.37 16.90 14.83
C TYR A 278 -20.76 16.54 16.20
N GLY A 279 -21.63 16.20 17.15
CA GLY A 279 -21.25 15.56 18.40
C GLY A 279 -20.51 16.45 19.40
N LYS A 280 -19.83 15.81 20.36
CA LYS A 280 -19.12 16.49 21.46
C LYS A 280 -17.83 17.18 21.01
N SER A 281 -17.25 16.74 19.90
CA SER A 281 -16.05 17.32 19.29
C SER A 281 -16.37 18.29 18.16
N MET A 282 -17.58 18.84 18.14
CA MET A 282 -18.01 19.79 17.12
C MET A 282 -17.07 21.01 17.08
N GLY A 283 -16.65 21.38 15.88
CA GLY A 283 -15.70 22.47 15.65
C GLY A 283 -14.23 22.08 15.80
N SER A 284 -13.90 20.88 16.28
CA SER A 284 -12.53 20.35 16.26
C SER A 284 -12.10 20.02 14.82
N PHE A 285 -10.82 20.16 14.50
CA PHE A 285 -10.30 19.74 13.21
C PHE A 285 -10.24 18.22 13.09
N LEU A 286 -10.38 17.73 11.85
CA LEU A 286 -10.38 16.31 11.51
C LEU A 286 -9.03 15.81 10.96
N ALA A 287 -8.03 16.68 10.90
CA ALA A 287 -6.70 16.40 10.38
C ALA A 287 -5.67 17.35 11.01
N ASN A 288 -4.39 16.95 10.93
CA ASN A 288 -3.25 17.78 11.29
C ASN A 288 -2.74 18.55 10.07
N PHE A 289 -2.90 19.88 10.03
CA PHE A 289 -2.50 20.71 8.89
C PHE A 289 -2.26 22.16 9.29
N LYS A 290 -1.65 22.94 8.39
CA LYS A 290 -1.42 24.35 8.60
C LYS A 290 -2.68 25.18 8.33
N ARG A 291 -3.23 25.78 9.38
CA ARG A 291 -4.45 26.61 9.31
C ARG A 291 -4.26 27.91 8.55
N GLY A 292 -3.07 28.51 8.62
CA GLY A 292 -2.79 29.78 7.98
C GLY A 292 -1.38 30.30 8.23
N ARG A 293 -1.11 31.54 7.79
CA ARG A 293 0.18 32.19 8.04
C ARG A 293 0.39 32.37 9.55
N GLY A 294 1.40 31.67 10.10
CA GLY A 294 1.75 31.74 11.52
C GLY A 294 0.86 30.92 12.46
N ASP A 295 -0.15 30.21 11.94
CA ASP A 295 -1.08 29.40 12.74
C ASP A 295 -0.96 27.93 12.35
N TYR A 296 -0.30 27.15 13.23
CA TYR A 296 -0.06 25.70 13.09
C TYR A 296 -0.88 24.86 14.05
N ALA A 297 -1.35 25.43 15.18
CA ALA A 297 -2.07 24.67 16.20
C ALA A 297 -3.19 25.46 16.91
N GLY A 298 -3.47 26.68 16.48
CA GLY A 298 -4.34 27.61 17.20
C GLY A 298 -3.71 28.24 18.44
N ILE A 299 -4.57 28.65 19.37
CA ILE A 299 -4.20 29.37 20.59
C ILE A 299 -3.96 28.35 21.72
N ALA A 300 -2.91 28.60 22.51
CA ALA A 300 -2.57 27.76 23.66
C ALA A 300 -3.76 27.55 24.62
N GLY A 301 -3.87 26.35 25.19
CA GLY A 301 -4.95 25.96 26.10
C GLY A 301 -6.17 25.32 25.43
N SER A 302 -6.31 25.45 24.10
CA SER A 302 -7.34 24.74 23.32
C SER A 302 -6.84 24.55 21.88
N LEU A 303 -5.78 23.74 21.72
CA LEU A 303 -5.28 23.34 20.40
C LEU A 303 -6.37 22.51 19.73
N ASN A 304 -6.96 23.04 18.67
CA ASN A 304 -8.17 22.50 18.05
C ASN A 304 -7.84 21.38 17.02
N ASP A 305 -6.59 21.36 16.58
CA ASP A 305 -5.91 20.46 15.66
C ASP A 305 -4.78 19.65 16.35
N GLY A 306 -4.59 19.75 17.67
CA GLY A 306 -3.72 18.84 18.44
C GLY A 306 -2.22 19.15 18.41
N ALA A 307 -1.60 19.31 17.24
CA ALA A 307 -0.13 19.39 17.10
C ALA A 307 0.36 20.56 16.23
N MET A 308 1.56 21.07 16.53
CA MET A 308 2.24 22.11 15.72
C MET A 308 3.12 21.54 14.60
N ILE A 309 3.52 20.28 14.74
CA ILE A 309 4.27 19.50 13.75
C ILE A 309 3.48 18.22 13.48
N THR A 310 4.12 17.11 13.16
CA THR A 310 3.46 15.80 13.11
C THR A 310 2.80 15.43 14.44
N GLU A 311 1.81 14.56 14.39
CA GLU A 311 1.04 13.98 15.50
C GLU A 311 1.13 12.44 15.45
N TYR A 312 0.68 11.78 16.52
CA TYR A 312 0.46 10.34 16.60
C TYR A 312 -0.23 9.76 15.35
N VAL A 313 0.30 8.66 14.81
CA VAL A 313 -0.17 8.07 13.53
C VAL A 313 -1.61 7.55 13.54
N TYR A 314 -2.22 7.37 14.73
CA TYR A 314 -3.65 7.05 14.88
C TYR A 314 -4.47 8.20 15.46
N ALA A 315 -3.99 9.43 15.33
CA ALA A 315 -4.78 10.62 15.64
C ALA A 315 -5.90 10.82 14.61
N TYR A 316 -6.95 11.53 15.05
CA TYR A 316 -8.19 11.79 14.31
C TYR A 316 -8.99 10.54 13.95
N PRO A 317 -10.27 10.69 13.52
CA PRO A 317 -11.06 9.55 13.09
C PRO A 317 -10.50 8.91 11.81
N PRO A 318 -10.50 7.57 11.69
CA PRO A 318 -10.19 6.91 10.43
C PRO A 318 -11.31 7.12 9.41
N ASN A 319 -11.00 6.92 8.14
CA ASN A 319 -12.00 6.89 7.07
C ASN A 319 -12.80 5.56 7.06
N ASP A 320 -13.71 5.38 6.10
CA ASP A 320 -14.61 4.21 6.06
C ASP A 320 -13.88 2.87 5.89
N TYR A 321 -12.64 2.88 5.36
CA TYR A 321 -11.79 1.70 5.29
C TYR A 321 -10.99 1.46 6.58
N GLY A 322 -11.10 2.32 7.59
CA GLY A 322 -10.29 2.22 8.80
C GLY A 322 -8.89 2.84 8.67
N LEU A 323 -8.63 3.63 7.63
CA LEU A 323 -7.32 4.25 7.42
C LEU A 323 -7.22 5.60 8.14
N TYR A 324 -6.15 5.78 8.91
CA TYR A 324 -5.87 6.99 9.67
C TYR A 324 -4.99 7.94 8.87
N ASN A 325 -5.15 9.24 9.11
CA ASN A 325 -4.30 10.30 8.57
C ASN A 325 -4.11 10.28 7.04
N MET A 326 -5.12 9.83 6.27
CA MET A 326 -5.08 9.92 4.80
C MET A 326 -5.05 11.37 4.29
N SER A 327 -5.34 12.35 5.17
CA SER A 327 -5.15 13.77 4.90
C SER A 327 -4.47 14.44 6.07
N GLY A 328 -3.38 15.15 5.81
CA GLY A 328 -2.60 15.86 6.80
C GLY A 328 -1.56 14.96 7.46
N ASN A 329 -1.07 15.39 8.62
CA ASN A 329 0.07 14.79 9.32
C ASN A 329 1.34 14.81 8.48
N VAL A 330 1.65 13.80 7.67
CA VAL A 330 2.69 13.88 6.64
C VAL A 330 2.16 13.55 5.26
N ASN A 331 2.79 14.13 4.25
CA ASN A 331 2.57 13.64 2.89
C ASN A 331 3.13 12.23 2.76
N GLU A 332 2.61 11.45 1.83
CA GLU A 332 3.02 10.07 1.64
C GLU A 332 3.57 9.83 0.24
N TRP A 333 4.75 9.21 0.17
CA TRP A 333 5.31 8.71 -1.08
C TRP A 333 4.41 7.64 -1.70
N VAL A 334 4.15 7.74 -3.00
CA VAL A 334 3.50 6.69 -3.81
C VAL A 334 4.47 6.15 -4.86
N GLN A 335 4.13 5.04 -5.49
CA GLN A 335 5.04 4.33 -6.41
C GLN A 335 5.28 5.09 -7.73
N ASP A 336 4.31 5.88 -8.17
CA ASP A 336 4.24 6.48 -9.50
C ASP A 336 5.34 7.52 -9.77
N ILE A 337 5.83 7.50 -11.01
CA ILE A 337 6.55 8.63 -11.59
C ILE A 337 5.57 9.77 -11.84
N TYR A 338 6.01 10.99 -11.55
CA TYR A 338 5.25 12.17 -11.93
C TYR A 338 5.37 12.46 -13.43
N ARG A 339 4.24 12.45 -14.13
CA ARG A 339 4.05 13.14 -15.41
C ARG A 339 2.78 13.98 -15.36
N PRO A 340 2.82 15.20 -15.94
CA PRO A 340 1.63 16.05 -16.01
C PRO A 340 0.47 15.39 -16.76
N LEU A 341 0.78 14.70 -17.86
CA LEU A 341 -0.23 14.07 -18.74
C LEU A 341 -0.53 12.60 -18.38
N SER A 342 -0.03 12.09 -17.25
CA SER A 342 -0.27 10.68 -16.85
C SER A 342 -1.76 10.31 -16.89
N PHE A 343 -2.64 11.26 -16.57
CA PHE A 343 -4.06 11.00 -16.40
C PHE A 343 -4.80 10.80 -17.74
N GLU A 344 -4.19 11.19 -18.86
CA GLU A 344 -4.71 10.93 -20.22
C GLU A 344 -4.13 9.64 -20.83
N ASP A 345 -2.97 9.19 -20.33
CA ASP A 345 -2.18 8.09 -20.92
C ASP A 345 -2.34 6.75 -20.18
N VAL A 346 -2.73 6.76 -18.90
CA VAL A 346 -2.79 5.55 -18.07
C VAL A 346 -4.01 4.69 -18.41
N GLU A 347 -3.85 3.38 -18.24
CA GLU A 347 -4.95 2.41 -18.36
C GLU A 347 -6.02 2.63 -17.29
N ASP A 348 -7.26 2.28 -17.63
CA ASP A 348 -8.41 2.40 -16.71
C ASP A 348 -8.39 1.33 -15.60
N LEU A 349 -7.75 0.17 -15.82
CA LEU A 349 -7.62 -0.89 -14.83
C LEU A 349 -6.27 -0.81 -14.11
N ASN A 350 -6.29 -0.60 -12.79
CA ASN A 350 -5.12 -0.42 -11.94
C ASN A 350 -4.10 0.58 -12.52
N PRO A 351 -4.48 1.87 -12.69
CA PRO A 351 -3.60 2.86 -13.28
C PRO A 351 -2.29 2.98 -12.51
N PHE A 352 -1.17 2.94 -13.23
CA PHE A 352 0.17 3.07 -12.64
C PHE A 352 1.17 3.61 -13.67
N ARG A 353 1.87 4.70 -13.34
CA ARG A 353 2.94 5.26 -14.18
C ARG A 353 4.32 4.69 -13.82
N ARG A 354 4.79 3.77 -14.67
CA ARG A 354 6.08 3.06 -14.56
C ARG A 354 7.27 3.88 -15.10
N ASN A 355 8.48 3.49 -14.67
CA ASN A 355 9.74 4.02 -15.21
C ASN A 355 9.97 3.60 -16.66
N GLY A 356 10.57 4.50 -17.45
CA GLY A 356 11.07 4.21 -18.80
C GLY A 356 9.99 3.94 -19.86
N PHE A 357 8.71 4.09 -19.55
CA PHE A 357 7.62 3.85 -20.51
C PHE A 357 7.08 5.18 -21.04
N LEU A 358 7.11 5.38 -22.36
CA LEU A 358 6.71 6.62 -23.06
C LEU A 358 7.52 7.89 -22.69
N ASP A 359 8.65 7.73 -21.97
CA ASP A 359 9.41 8.80 -21.33
C ASP A 359 10.86 9.02 -21.85
N PRO A 360 11.12 9.16 -23.17
CA PRO A 360 12.43 9.63 -23.61
C PRO A 360 12.73 11.01 -23.02
N SER A 361 13.90 11.18 -22.40
CA SER A 361 14.35 12.46 -21.82
C SER A 361 14.29 13.62 -22.83
N GLU A 362 14.53 13.33 -24.11
CA GLU A 362 14.42 14.27 -25.24
C GLU A 362 13.03 14.95 -25.38
N LYS A 363 11.97 14.33 -24.86
CA LYS A 363 10.62 14.93 -24.85
C LYS A 363 10.48 16.08 -23.85
N TYR A 364 11.28 16.06 -22.78
CA TYR A 364 11.20 16.98 -21.65
C TYR A 364 12.39 17.94 -21.60
N ASP A 365 13.56 17.54 -22.08
CA ASP A 365 14.79 18.34 -22.09
C ASP A 365 15.08 18.83 -23.52
N LYS A 366 14.59 20.04 -23.84
CA LYS A 366 14.91 20.73 -25.10
C LYS A 366 16.09 21.65 -24.89
N LYS A 367 16.90 21.88 -25.93
CA LYS A 367 18.01 22.84 -25.87
C LYS A 367 17.52 24.22 -25.36
N ASN A 368 18.05 24.66 -24.21
CA ASN A 368 17.66 25.87 -23.43
C ASN A 368 16.41 25.73 -22.53
N TYR A 369 15.85 24.53 -22.37
CA TYR A 369 14.76 24.19 -21.46
C TYR A 369 15.15 22.95 -20.65
N GLN A 370 15.72 23.16 -19.46
CA GLN A 370 15.96 22.09 -18.50
C GLN A 370 14.68 21.87 -17.70
N SER A 371 13.93 20.82 -18.03
CA SER A 371 12.81 20.36 -17.22
C SER A 371 13.34 19.68 -15.96
N LEU A 372 12.74 19.98 -14.81
CA LEU A 372 12.97 19.20 -13.58
C LEU A 372 12.25 17.83 -13.61
N ILE A 373 11.39 17.60 -14.62
CA ILE A 373 10.61 16.38 -14.76
C ILE A 373 11.41 15.37 -15.58
N ASP A 374 11.82 14.29 -14.92
CA ASP A 374 12.54 13.14 -15.48
C ASP A 374 12.09 11.82 -14.81
N ASP A 375 12.80 10.72 -15.06
CA ASP A 375 12.51 9.40 -14.49
C ASP A 375 12.80 9.27 -12.98
N HIS A 376 13.38 10.30 -12.37
CA HIS A 376 13.76 10.35 -10.96
C HIS A 376 12.80 11.21 -10.13
N VAL A 377 11.69 11.68 -10.72
CA VAL A 377 10.67 12.45 -10.00
C VAL A 377 9.46 11.58 -9.66
N ARG A 378 9.11 11.56 -8.37
CA ARG A 378 8.05 10.72 -7.80
C ARG A 378 6.91 11.56 -7.26
N VAL A 379 5.72 10.98 -7.28
CA VAL A 379 4.52 11.59 -6.72
C VAL A 379 4.47 11.38 -5.20
N TYR A 380 3.93 12.36 -4.50
CA TYR A 380 3.51 12.24 -3.11
C TYR A 380 2.14 12.92 -2.89
N LYS A 381 1.39 12.45 -1.89
CA LYS A 381 -0.05 12.75 -1.69
C LYS A 381 -0.39 13.08 -0.23
N GLY A 382 -1.59 13.64 0.01
CA GLY A 382 -2.23 13.73 1.33
C GLY A 382 -2.06 15.03 2.11
N GLY A 383 -1.05 15.85 1.79
CA GLY A 383 -0.76 17.06 2.55
C GLY A 383 -0.11 16.75 3.90
N SER A 384 0.32 17.77 4.64
CA SER A 384 1.03 17.60 5.91
C SER A 384 0.66 18.68 6.92
N TRP A 385 1.19 18.55 8.13
CA TRP A 385 1.20 19.58 9.18
C TRP A 385 1.69 20.95 8.69
N LYS A 386 2.45 21.00 7.60
CA LYS A 386 2.98 22.24 7.00
C LYS A 386 2.12 22.81 5.87
N ASP A 387 1.16 22.04 5.37
CA ASP A 387 0.35 22.38 4.20
C ASP A 387 -1.03 22.90 4.58
N VAL A 388 -1.58 23.78 3.76
CA VAL A 388 -2.93 24.34 3.93
C VAL A 388 -4.00 23.37 3.42
N ALA A 389 -5.25 23.60 3.84
CA ALA A 389 -6.41 22.73 3.57
C ALA A 389 -6.56 22.23 2.12
N TYR A 390 -6.22 23.06 1.12
CA TYR A 390 -6.24 22.66 -0.29
C TYR A 390 -5.48 21.35 -0.56
N TRP A 391 -4.30 21.19 0.05
CA TRP A 391 -3.43 20.01 -0.15
C TRP A 391 -3.91 18.77 0.58
N LEU A 392 -4.97 18.87 1.39
CA LEU A 392 -5.55 17.74 2.08
C LEU A 392 -6.52 16.96 1.18
N SER A 393 -6.99 17.55 0.08
CA SER A 393 -7.89 16.83 -0.81
C SER A 393 -7.16 15.65 -1.47
N PRO A 394 -7.73 14.42 -1.45
CA PRO A 394 -7.10 13.24 -2.03
C PRO A 394 -6.76 13.39 -3.51
N GLY A 395 -7.51 14.19 -4.27
CA GLY A 395 -7.26 14.44 -5.70
C GLY A 395 -6.08 15.35 -5.99
N THR A 396 -5.53 16.05 -4.98
CA THR A 396 -4.32 16.86 -5.17
C THR A 396 -3.08 15.98 -5.22
N ARG A 397 -2.09 16.38 -6.03
CA ARG A 397 -0.83 15.66 -6.18
C ARG A 397 0.32 16.65 -6.22
N ARG A 398 1.48 16.22 -5.75
CA ARG A 398 2.74 16.95 -5.88
C ARG A 398 3.86 15.97 -6.14
N PHE A 399 5.03 16.50 -6.46
CA PHE A 399 6.16 15.69 -6.86
C PHE A 399 7.47 16.23 -6.34
N MET A 400 8.43 15.32 -6.17
CA MET A 400 9.77 15.62 -5.71
C MET A 400 10.73 14.52 -6.20
N ALA A 401 12.03 14.84 -6.27
CA ALA A 401 13.04 13.86 -6.66
C ALA A 401 13.09 12.66 -5.68
N GLU A 402 13.32 11.47 -6.20
CA GLU A 402 13.22 10.19 -5.48
C GLU A 402 14.27 10.01 -4.39
N ASP A 403 15.37 10.76 -4.45
CA ASP A 403 16.46 10.79 -3.49
C ASP A 403 16.32 11.90 -2.42
N SER A 404 15.35 12.78 -2.58
CA SER A 404 15.11 13.90 -1.68
C SER A 404 14.25 13.51 -0.49
N ALA A 405 14.42 14.21 0.62
CA ALA A 405 13.70 13.97 1.87
C ALA A 405 13.31 15.29 2.55
N THR A 406 12.21 15.28 3.32
CA THR A 406 11.78 16.45 4.09
C THR A 406 11.16 16.05 5.44
N ALA A 407 10.97 17.03 6.33
CA ALA A 407 10.26 16.86 7.61
C ALA A 407 8.73 16.73 7.49
N ALA A 408 8.20 16.71 6.25
CA ALA A 408 6.76 16.74 5.97
C ALA A 408 6.31 15.66 4.98
N ILE A 409 7.22 14.72 4.65
CA ILE A 409 6.94 13.57 3.79
C ILE A 409 7.42 12.31 4.53
N GLY A 410 6.51 11.36 4.69
CA GLY A 410 6.74 9.98 5.10
C GLY A 410 6.12 9.04 4.07
N PHE A 411 5.62 7.89 4.52
CA PHE A 411 4.97 6.92 3.64
C PHE A 411 4.17 5.88 4.43
N ARG A 412 3.35 5.11 3.71
CA ARG A 412 2.73 3.87 4.17
C ARG A 412 2.94 2.76 3.14
N CYS A 413 2.80 1.50 3.54
CA CYS A 413 2.92 0.38 2.61
C CYS A 413 1.55 -0.08 2.10
N ALA A 414 1.57 -0.78 0.98
CA ALA A 414 0.49 -1.53 0.42
C ALA A 414 0.99 -2.91 -0.05
N MET A 415 0.07 -3.83 -0.25
CA MET A 415 0.33 -5.19 -0.72
C MET A 415 -0.83 -5.60 -1.64
N ILE A 416 -0.54 -6.29 -2.73
CA ILE A 416 -1.61 -6.79 -3.61
C ILE A 416 -2.46 -7.84 -2.89
N ASN A 417 -3.73 -7.97 -3.25
CA ASN A 417 -4.50 -9.16 -2.94
C ASN A 417 -4.34 -10.18 -4.08
N ALA A 418 -3.61 -11.26 -3.85
CA ALA A 418 -3.50 -12.34 -4.84
C ALA A 418 -4.62 -13.38 -4.61
N GLY A 419 -5.80 -13.10 -5.17
CA GLY A 419 -6.96 -13.97 -4.99
C GLY A 419 -8.26 -13.36 -5.51
N SER A 420 -9.37 -13.87 -4.97
CA SER A 420 -10.69 -13.31 -5.21
C SER A 420 -10.78 -11.88 -4.67
N ASN A 421 -11.53 -11.01 -5.34
CA ASN A 421 -11.84 -9.65 -4.88
C ASN A 421 -12.74 -9.60 -3.63
N LYS A 422 -13.15 -10.76 -3.13
CA LYS A 422 -14.02 -10.99 -1.96
C LYS A 422 -13.50 -12.12 -1.10
#